data_AF-A0A453DLU4-F1
#
_entry.id   AF-A0A453DLU4-F1
#
_cell.length_a   1.000
_cell.length_b   1.000
_cell.length_c   1.000
_cell.angle_alpha   90.00
_cell.angle_beta   90.00
_cell.angle_gamma   90.00
#
_symmetry.space_group_name_H-M   'P 1'
#
loop_
_entity.id
_entity.type
_entity.pdbx_description
1 polymer ?
#
loop_
_entity_poly.entity_id
_entity_poly.type
_entity_poly.pdbx_seq_one_letter_code
_entity_poly.pdbx_strand_id
1 'polypeptide(L)'
;DDQGRCIAAASKRIVTIIDDANNRPLECIIRRVFSSTQDHECLLLCPVDMPVQVLKSTNFSGWIAVDDDQIKQIIPSVAYALARVHMHFVESG
;
A
#
# COMPACT_ATOMS: atom_id res chain seq x y z
N ASP A 1 -7.40 17.62 -15.25
CA ASP A 1 -7.90 19.01 -15.20
C ASP A 1 -8.83 19.14 -13.99
N ASP A 2 -9.51 20.26 -13.84
CA ASP A 2 -10.43 20.53 -12.72
C ASP A 2 -11.71 19.68 -12.78
N GLN A 3 -11.85 18.85 -13.82
CA GLN A 3 -12.94 17.89 -14.03
C GLN A 3 -12.48 16.44 -13.83
N GLY A 4 -11.25 16.21 -13.36
CA GLY A 4 -10.71 14.87 -13.14
C GLY A 4 -10.28 14.14 -14.41
N ARG A 5 -10.17 14.82 -15.56
CA ARG A 5 -9.68 14.20 -16.80
C ARG A 5 -8.17 13.98 -16.74
N CYS A 6 -7.73 12.83 -17.26
CA CYS A 6 -6.33 12.50 -17.43
C CYS A 6 -5.69 13.47 -18.45
N ILE A 7 -4.63 14.16 -18.03
CA ILE A 7 -3.92 15.16 -18.85
C ILE A 7 -2.56 14.67 -19.36
N ALA A 8 -2.02 13.61 -18.74
CA ALA A 8 -0.79 12.97 -19.15
C ALA A 8 -0.72 11.55 -18.53
N ALA A 9 -0.32 10.58 -19.34
CA ALA A 9 0.00 9.23 -18.88
C ALA A 9 1.49 8.98 -19.13
N ALA A 10 2.28 8.81 -18.07
CA ALA A 10 3.69 8.46 -18.17
C ALA A 10 3.84 6.93 -18.05
N SER A 11 4.34 6.28 -19.10
CA SER A 11 4.41 4.81 -19.20
C SER A 11 5.51 4.15 -18.35
N LYS A 12 6.41 4.93 -17.73
CA LYS A 12 7.64 4.40 -17.08
C LYS A 12 7.90 4.98 -15.68
N ARG A 13 6.88 5.01 -14.82
CA ARG A 13 7.04 5.45 -13.41
C ARG A 13 7.13 4.30 -12.41
N ILE A 14 7.28 3.06 -12.86
CA ILE A 14 7.42 1.90 -11.97
C ILE A 14 8.90 1.56 -11.82
N VAL A 15 9.32 1.30 -10.59
CA VAL A 15 10.64 0.77 -10.22
C VAL A 15 10.45 -0.45 -9.33
N THR A 16 11.41 -1.36 -9.35
CA THR A 16 11.44 -2.51 -8.46
C THR A 16 12.54 -2.32 -7.42
N ILE A 17 12.19 -2.41 -6.14
CA ILE A 17 13.16 -2.45 -5.03
C ILE A 17 13.15 -3.83 -4.39
N ILE A 18 14.19 -4.20 -3.66
CA ILE A 18 14.16 -5.40 -2.81
C ILE A 18 13.65 -4.97 -1.43
N ASP A 19 12.53 -5.55 -0.99
CA ASP A 19 11.99 -5.34 0.34
C ASP A 19 12.82 -6.10 1.37
N ASP A 20 13.42 -5.38 2.32
CA ASP A 20 14.31 -5.95 3.34
C ASP A 20 13.55 -6.88 4.32
N ALA A 21 12.22 -6.70 4.48
CA ALA A 21 11.43 -7.50 5.42
C ALA A 21 11.25 -8.95 4.96
N ASN A 22 11.22 -9.20 3.65
CA ASN A 22 10.93 -10.52 3.08
C ASN A 22 11.91 -10.95 1.96
N ASN A 23 12.85 -10.08 1.61
CA ASN A 23 13.84 -10.25 0.56
C ASN A 23 13.22 -10.58 -0.82
N ARG A 24 12.06 -9.98 -1.13
CA ARG A 24 11.38 -10.13 -2.41
C ARG A 24 11.36 -8.82 -3.21
N PRO A 25 11.25 -8.88 -4.54
CA PRO A 25 11.02 -7.70 -5.37
C PRO A 25 9.68 -7.05 -5.03
N LEU A 26 9.68 -5.73 -4.84
CA LEU A 26 8.50 -4.89 -4.61
C LEU A 26 8.42 -3.83 -5.71
N GLU A 27 7.34 -3.85 -6.48
CA GLU A 27 7.06 -2.82 -7.48
C GLU A 27 6.52 -1.56 -6.82
N CYS A 28 7.08 -0.41 -7.21
CA CYS A 28 6.78 0.90 -6.65
C CYS A 28 6.60 1.94 -7.76
N ILE A 29 5.60 2.79 -7.61
CA ILE A 29 5.42 4.00 -8.41
C ILE A 29 6.33 5.12 -7.86
N ILE A 30 7.15 5.73 -8.71
CA ILE A 30 7.85 6.97 -8.42
C ILE A 30 6.82 8.11 -8.33
N ARG A 31 6.62 8.62 -7.11
CA ARG A 31 5.78 9.79 -6.85
C ARG A 31 6.50 11.10 -7.15
N ARG A 32 7.80 11.18 -6.81
CA ARG A 32 8.62 12.38 -7.03
C ARG A 32 10.10 12.04 -7.16
N VAL A 33 10.80 12.77 -8.02
CA VAL A 33 12.26 12.85 -8.08
C VAL A 33 12.66 14.24 -7.57
N PHE A 34 13.64 14.34 -6.67
CA PHE A 34 14.08 15.60 -6.11
C PHE A 34 15.54 15.52 -5.64
N SER A 35 16.21 16.67 -5.54
CA SER A 35 17.54 16.75 -4.93
C SER A 35 17.43 17.09 -3.45
N SER A 36 18.18 16.40 -2.61
CA SER A 36 18.34 16.77 -1.19
C SER A 36 19.18 18.04 -1.05
N THR A 37 19.25 18.59 0.17
CA THR A 37 20.12 19.74 0.50
C THR A 37 21.62 19.42 0.42
N GLN A 38 21.98 18.14 0.26
CA GLN A 38 23.34 17.66 0.06
C GLN A 38 23.61 17.25 -1.40
N ASP A 39 22.77 17.71 -2.34
CA ASP A 39 22.86 17.41 -3.78
C ASP A 39 22.74 15.93 -4.18
N HIS A 40 22.27 15.06 -3.28
CA HIS A 40 21.89 13.69 -3.64
C HIS A 40 20.54 13.65 -4.37
N GLU A 41 20.48 12.93 -5.49
CA GLU A 41 19.22 12.59 -6.15
C GLU A 41 18.42 11.60 -5.30
N CYS A 42 17.15 11.93 -5.05
CA CYS A 42 16.26 11.20 -4.16
C CYS A 42 14.93 10.88 -4.87
N LEU A 43 14.33 9.74 -4.48
CA LEU A 43 13.06 9.26 -4.99
C LEU A 43 12.06 9.12 -3.84
N LEU A 44 10.83 9.62 -4.04
CA LEU A 44 9.68 9.24 -3.22
C LEU A 44 8.92 8.12 -3.94
N LEU A 45 8.82 6.95 -3.31
CA LEU A 45 8.21 5.75 -3.86
C LEU A 45 6.89 5.43 -3.17
N CYS A 46 5.94 4.89 -3.92
CA CYS A 46 4.68 4.34 -3.42
C CYS A 46 4.54 2.92 -3.96
N PRO A 47 4.57 1.88 -3.13
CA PRO A 47 4.35 0.51 -3.58
C PRO A 47 3.06 0.38 -4.40
N VAL A 48 3.10 -0.39 -5.49
CA VAL A 48 1.95 -0.65 -6.36
C VAL A 48 0.95 -1.56 -5.66
N ASP A 49 1.46 -2.58 -4.98
CA ASP A 49 0.66 -3.72 -4.51
C ASP A 49 0.76 -3.97 -3.01
N MET A 50 1.19 -3.00 -2.19
CA MET A 50 1.27 -3.26 -0.75
C MET A 50 -0.14 -3.52 -0.21
N PRO A 51 -0.44 -4.75 0.25
CA PRO A 51 -1.80 -5.11 0.63
C PRO A 51 -2.22 -4.33 1.88
N VAL A 52 -3.51 -4.05 2.00
CA VAL A 52 -4.07 -3.52 3.24
C VAL A 52 -3.82 -4.55 4.34
N GLN A 53 -3.01 -4.19 5.33
CA GLN A 53 -2.80 -5.01 6.52
C GLN A 53 -3.86 -4.72 7.57
N VAL A 54 -4.39 -5.79 8.17
CA VAL A 54 -5.30 -5.69 9.31
C VAL A 54 -4.53 -6.11 10.56
N LEU A 55 -4.50 -5.22 11.54
CA LEU A 55 -3.90 -5.48 12.84
C LEU A 55 -4.99 -5.51 13.91
N LYS A 56 -4.85 -6.39 14.92
CA LYS A 56 -5.69 -6.37 16.11
C LYS A 56 -4.91 -5.88 17.32
N SER A 57 -5.58 -5.13 18.18
CA SER A 57 -5.02 -4.69 19.46
C SER A 57 -4.80 -5.90 20.38
N THR A 58 -3.70 -5.86 21.11
CA THR A 58 -3.40 -6.79 22.19
C THR A 58 -3.34 -6.00 23.50
N ASN A 59 -3.95 -6.54 24.56
CA ASN A 59 -4.22 -5.81 25.80
C ASN A 59 -3.01 -5.07 26.40
N PHE A 60 -1.78 -5.55 26.16
CA PHE A 60 -0.57 -4.98 26.75
C PHE A 60 0.66 -4.94 25.83
N SER A 61 0.59 -5.46 24.60
CA SER A 61 1.76 -5.66 23.71
C SER A 61 1.67 -4.92 22.38
N GLY A 62 0.73 -3.97 22.23
CA GLY A 62 0.55 -3.21 21.01
C GLY A 62 -0.36 -3.91 20.01
N TRP A 63 0.03 -3.94 18.75
CA TRP A 63 -0.78 -4.45 17.65
C TRP A 63 -0.11 -5.65 17.00
N ILE A 64 -0.89 -6.67 16.67
CA ILE A 64 -0.38 -7.85 15.94
C ILE A 64 -1.15 -8.05 14.65
N ALA A 65 -0.45 -8.56 13.63
CA ALA A 65 -1.07 -8.94 12.37
C ALA A 65 -2.11 -10.04 12.60
N VAL A 66 -3.25 -9.89 11.95
CA VAL A 66 -4.33 -10.88 11.97
C VAL A 66 -3.99 -11.97 10.95
N ASP A 67 -3.99 -13.24 11.38
CA ASP A 67 -3.79 -14.39 10.50
C ASP A 67 -5.04 -14.71 9.66
N ASP A 68 -4.91 -15.61 8.67
CA ASP A 68 -5.98 -15.93 7.72
C ASP A 68 -7.27 -16.42 8.40
N ASP A 69 -7.16 -17.21 9.47
CA ASP A 69 -8.32 -17.77 10.16
C ASP A 69 -9.03 -16.72 11.02
N GLN A 70 -8.27 -15.79 11.59
CA GLN A 70 -8.83 -14.65 12.30
C GLN A 70 -9.42 -13.61 11.32
N ILE A 71 -8.82 -13.42 10.14
CA ILE A 71 -9.36 -12.55 9.08
C ILE A 71 -10.74 -13.01 8.66
N LYS A 72 -10.93 -14.31 8.40
CA LYS A 72 -12.24 -14.89 8.02
C LYS A 72 -13.35 -14.54 9.00
N GLN A 73 -13.03 -14.41 10.28
CA GLN A 73 -13.99 -14.07 11.33
C GLN A 73 -14.41 -12.58 11.31
N ILE A 74 -13.63 -11.71 10.66
CA ILE A 74 -13.84 -10.26 10.65
C ILE A 74 -14.02 -9.67 9.25
N ILE A 75 -14.12 -10.49 8.19
CA ILE A 75 -14.34 -10.05 6.80
C ILE A 75 -15.42 -8.96 6.68
N PRO A 76 -16.63 -9.10 7.28
CA PRO A 76 -17.67 -8.07 7.14
C PRO A 76 -17.23 -6.70 7.67
N SER A 77 -16.52 -6.67 8.79
CA SER A 77 -16.00 -5.44 9.40
C SER A 77 -14.90 -4.80 8.56
N VAL A 78 -13.99 -5.62 8.04
CA VAL A 78 -12.90 -5.16 7.15
C VAL A 78 -13.47 -4.60 5.85
N ALA A 79 -14.41 -5.31 5.23
CA ALA A 79 -15.08 -4.89 4.01
C ALA A 79 -15.83 -3.55 4.21
N TYR A 80 -16.55 -3.40 5.33
CA TYR A 80 -17.22 -2.15 5.66
C TYR A 80 -16.23 -0.99 5.85
N ALA A 81 -15.13 -1.21 6.58
CA ALA A 81 -14.12 -0.20 6.79
C ALA A 81 -13.46 0.26 5.48
N LEU A 82 -13.13 -0.68 4.59
CA LEU A 82 -12.57 -0.40 3.27
C LEU A 82 -13.55 0.37 2.37
N ALA A 83 -14.84 -0.02 2.39
CA ALA A 83 -15.86 0.63 1.56
C ALA A 83 -16.00 2.13 1.89
N ARG A 84 -15.81 2.52 3.15
CA ARG A 84 -15.84 3.93 3.59
C ARG A 84 -14.73 4.79 3.00
N VAL A 85 -13.65 4.18 2.51
CA VAL A 85 -12.52 4.85 1.85
C VAL A 85 -12.42 4.47 0.38
N HIS A 86 -13.54 4.03 -0.22
CA HIS A 86 -13.66 3.67 -1.63
C HIS A 86 -12.75 2.51 -2.07
N MET A 87 -12.43 1.61 -1.13
CA MET A 87 -11.76 0.33 -1.41
C MET A 87 -12.75 -0.82 -1.21
N HIS A 88 -12.64 -1.87 -2.01
CA HIS A 88 -13.52 -3.04 -1.92
C HIS A 88 -12.71 -4.27 -1.51
N PHE A 89 -13.18 -4.98 -0.48
CA PHE A 89 -12.65 -6.28 -0.12
C PHE A 89 -13.24 -7.34 -1.06
N VAL A 90 -12.38 -8.08 -1.76
CA VAL A 90 -12.78 -9.17 -2.66
C VAL A 90 -12.18 -10.46 -2.11
N GLU A 91 -13.02 -11.38 -1.67
CA GLU A 91 -12.62 -12.74 -1.38
C GLU A 91 -12.53 -13.49 -2.72
N SER A 92 -11.33 -13.96 -3.07
CA SER A 92 -11.11 -14.81 -4.24
C SER A 92 -11.01 -16.25 -3.77
N GLY A 93 -11.94 -17.09 -4.25
CA GLY A 93 -12.03 -18.53 -3.91
C GLY A 93 -11.13 -19.40 -4.79
#